data_AF-A0ABD0X1K2-F1
#
_entry.id   AF-A0ABD0X1K2-F1
#
_cell.length_a   1.000
_cell.length_b   1.000
_cell.length_c   1.000
_cell.angle_alpha   90.00
_cell.angle_beta   90.00
_cell.angle_gamma   90.00
#
_symmetry.space_group_name_H-M   'P 1'
#
loop_
_entity.id
_entity.type
_entity.pdbx_description
1 polymer ?
#
loop_
_entity_poly.entity_id
_entity_poly.type
_entity_poly.pdbx_seq_one_letter_code
_entity_poly.pdbx_strand_id
1 'polypeptide(L)'
;MGLLKKIPGVLYLSFYLTLLGLGAEGEELKSVKLVSGDAEINLSQHQGWVPLVQTVVNLTEINGIKSTFLFRTFDPEGVVFYGDTLQGQDWFTLALKDGIPEMQIGKADILASMHGGPKLNDGKWHLMEISNHGDFVRLDVNHQKAVVLGLTSKMADVVQTGQIRLALGGILVSPDKLFVPFQPAMDGCIREGNWLNLGIPWEQKGETKPCYENIKPGSYFSGSGLAEFNTTALPGQHTEEPGITIDIYGDSTTLNGTILSLNTPGQELATMTLTVDNNLKRTTFKILPNDKLTISGKTFKRLSIILLKEKVILRTFDGNLDSTEVSTASKLVPDYASGWRNGRILSFGGPYRHGAPDHSPKYLTGCLEKIQVQGQDIDLDLAQYKHFTISSHSCPL
;
A
#
# COMPACT_ATOMS: atom_id res chain seq x y z
N MET A 1 -2.64 52.33 74.81
CA MET A 1 -1.74 53.47 74.56
C MET A 1 -0.34 52.88 74.31
N GLY A 2 0.27 53.13 73.13
CA GLY A 2 1.60 52.63 72.70
C GLY A 2 1.56 51.21 72.07
N LEU A 3 1.65 50.92 70.77
CA LEU A 3 2.36 51.46 69.59
C LEU A 3 3.87 51.11 69.55
N LEU A 4 4.27 50.07 68.80
CA LEU A 4 5.19 50.11 67.61
C LEU A 4 5.90 48.77 67.24
N LYS A 5 5.58 48.29 66.01
CA LYS A 5 6.42 47.83 64.87
C LYS A 5 7.53 46.74 64.95
N LYS A 6 7.29 45.72 64.09
CA LYS A 6 8.14 45.07 63.03
C LYS A 6 9.19 43.99 63.42
N ILE A 7 9.05 42.70 63.04
CA ILE A 7 9.37 41.95 61.76
C ILE A 7 10.57 40.97 62.03
N PRO A 8 10.75 39.79 61.38
CA PRO A 8 9.84 38.74 60.91
C PRO A 8 10.18 37.34 61.48
N GLY A 9 9.30 36.36 61.24
CA GLY A 9 9.49 34.97 61.62
C GLY A 9 10.52 34.23 60.76
N VAL A 10 11.39 33.50 61.45
CA VAL A 10 12.21 32.41 60.92
C VAL A 10 11.40 31.12 61.06
N LEU A 11 11.12 30.43 59.95
CA LEU A 11 10.94 28.98 59.96
C LEU A 11 11.31 28.44 58.58
N TYR A 12 12.56 28.00 58.45
CA TYR A 12 13.03 27.18 57.35
C TYR A 12 12.45 25.77 57.53
N LEU A 13 11.59 25.34 56.62
CA LEU A 13 11.32 23.92 56.40
C LEU A 13 11.99 23.52 55.08
N SER A 14 13.16 22.93 55.19
CA SER A 14 13.86 22.27 54.09
C SER A 14 13.17 20.96 53.76
N PHE A 15 12.53 20.87 52.59
CA PHE A 15 12.17 19.59 51.99
C PHE A 15 13.17 19.27 50.89
N TYR A 16 14.02 18.27 51.16
CA TYR A 16 14.88 17.63 50.18
C TYR A 16 13.99 16.90 49.17
N LEU A 17 14.04 17.30 47.90
CA LEU A 17 13.55 16.50 46.77
C LEU A 17 14.78 15.86 46.10
N THR A 18 15.16 14.68 46.57
CA THR A 18 16.13 13.82 45.89
C THR A 18 15.43 12.99 44.83
N LEU A 19 15.95 13.07 43.61
CA LEU A 19 15.68 12.18 42.49
C LEU A 19 15.72 10.70 42.91
N LEU A 20 14.67 9.96 42.59
CA LEU A 20 14.76 8.55 42.20
C LEU A 20 13.94 8.37 40.94
N GLY A 21 14.66 8.19 39.83
CA GLY A 21 14.09 7.71 38.59
C GLY A 21 13.68 6.25 38.74
N LEU A 22 12.41 5.98 38.49
CA LEU A 22 11.96 4.73 37.88
C LEU A 22 11.03 5.16 36.74
N GLY A 23 11.48 4.91 35.52
CA GLY A 23 10.76 5.22 34.30
C GLY A 23 9.44 4.45 34.27
N ALA A 24 8.35 5.17 34.46
CA ALA A 24 7.09 4.78 33.87
C ALA A 24 7.21 5.08 32.37
N GLU A 25 7.07 4.06 31.54
CA GLU A 25 6.88 4.18 30.09
C GLU A 25 5.75 5.16 29.85
N GLY A 26 6.11 6.40 29.55
CA GLY A 26 5.20 7.35 28.93
C GLY A 26 4.91 6.78 27.56
N GLU A 27 3.67 6.32 27.34
CA GLU A 27 3.11 6.32 26.01
C GLU A 27 3.31 7.73 25.45
N GLU A 28 4.23 7.87 24.49
CA GLU A 28 4.30 9.07 23.67
C GLU A 28 2.89 9.31 23.12
N LEU A 29 2.30 10.41 23.57
CA LEU A 29 1.05 10.93 23.03
C LEU A 29 1.31 11.23 21.55
N LYS A 30 1.11 10.25 20.66
CA LYS A 30 1.24 10.42 19.21
C LYS A 30 0.34 11.60 18.84
N SER A 31 0.92 12.73 18.49
CA SER A 31 0.18 13.91 18.05
C SER A 31 -0.71 13.50 16.88
N VAL A 32 -2.03 13.57 17.08
CA VAL A 32 -3.01 13.30 16.02
C VAL A 32 -2.84 14.40 14.97
N LYS A 33 -2.40 14.01 13.76
CA LYS A 33 -2.25 14.94 12.65
C LYS A 33 -3.62 15.22 12.07
N LEU A 34 -3.99 16.50 12.01
CA LEU A 34 -5.25 16.94 11.40
C LEU A 34 -5.00 17.40 9.96
N VAL A 35 -5.86 17.01 9.04
CA VAL A 35 -5.84 17.42 7.63
C VAL A 35 -7.20 17.97 7.21
N SER A 36 -7.22 18.87 6.23
CA SER A 36 -8.47 19.38 5.68
C SER A 36 -9.17 18.32 4.82
N GLY A 37 -10.50 18.32 4.77
CA GLY A 37 -11.28 17.38 3.96
C GLY A 37 -11.08 17.56 2.44
N ASP A 38 -10.65 18.74 2.01
CA ASP A 38 -10.36 19.07 0.60
C ASP A 38 -8.90 18.81 0.20
N ALA A 39 -8.06 18.38 1.15
CA ALA A 39 -6.64 18.13 0.92
C ALA A 39 -6.41 17.03 -0.12
N GLU A 40 -5.25 17.10 -0.79
CA GLU A 40 -4.80 16.01 -1.66
C GLU A 40 -4.24 14.85 -0.81
N ILE A 41 -4.85 13.67 -0.97
CA ILE A 41 -4.59 12.48 -0.15
C ILE A 41 -4.19 11.34 -1.09
N ASN A 42 -3.01 10.77 -0.84
CA ASN A 42 -2.55 9.56 -1.51
C ASN A 42 -2.94 8.33 -0.69
N LEU A 43 -3.76 7.46 -1.25
CA LEU A 43 -4.34 6.30 -0.56
C LEU A 43 -3.37 5.12 -0.41
N SER A 44 -2.26 5.03 -1.17
CA SER A 44 -1.34 3.88 -1.09
C SER A 44 -0.35 3.94 0.09
N GLN A 45 -0.66 4.74 1.11
CA GLN A 45 0.18 4.94 2.29
C GLN A 45 0.05 3.80 3.32
N HIS A 46 -1.01 2.99 3.27
CA HIS A 46 -1.23 1.93 4.23
C HIS A 46 -1.50 0.58 3.55
N GLN A 47 -0.99 -0.49 4.15
CA GLN A 47 -1.39 -1.85 3.82
C GLN A 47 -2.42 -2.34 4.83
N GLY A 48 -3.52 -2.90 4.31
CA GLY A 48 -4.57 -3.50 5.15
C GLY A 48 -5.79 -2.60 5.29
N TRP A 49 -6.61 -2.93 6.28
CA TRP A 49 -7.98 -2.42 6.38
C TRP A 49 -8.12 -1.12 7.18
N VAL A 50 -7.08 -0.68 7.88
CA VAL A 50 -7.15 0.50 8.74
C VAL A 50 -7.17 1.77 7.87
N PRO A 51 -8.13 2.69 8.08
CA PRO A 51 -8.19 3.90 7.29
C PRO A 51 -6.97 4.79 7.47
N LEU A 52 -6.59 5.44 6.37
CA LEU A 52 -5.53 6.44 6.36
C LEU A 52 -5.99 7.75 7.00
N VAL A 53 -7.18 8.21 6.63
CA VAL A 53 -7.84 9.36 7.25
C VAL A 53 -9.26 8.99 7.65
N GLN A 54 -9.70 9.55 8.76
CA GLN A 54 -11.06 9.36 9.26
C GLN A 54 -11.59 10.62 9.95
N THR A 55 -12.91 10.74 10.03
CA THR A 55 -13.59 11.75 10.83
C THR A 55 -14.86 11.18 11.46
N VAL A 56 -15.27 11.75 12.59
CA VAL A 56 -16.47 11.34 13.35
C VAL A 56 -17.32 12.57 13.61
N VAL A 57 -18.61 12.47 13.29
CA VAL A 57 -19.48 13.64 13.20
C VAL A 57 -20.85 13.28 13.73
N ASN A 58 -21.50 14.20 14.44
CA ASN A 58 -22.88 13.98 14.86
C ASN A 58 -23.82 14.11 13.66
N LEU A 59 -24.78 13.18 13.53
CA LEU A 59 -25.77 13.19 12.45
C LEU A 59 -26.56 14.51 12.39
N THR A 60 -26.73 15.19 13.53
CA THR A 60 -27.41 16.49 13.65
C THR A 60 -26.65 17.65 13.00
N GLU A 61 -25.35 17.49 12.73
CA GLU A 61 -24.51 18.50 12.08
C GLU A 61 -24.49 18.32 10.56
N ILE A 62 -25.01 17.20 10.06
CA ILE A 62 -25.04 16.88 8.63
C ILE A 62 -26.16 17.67 7.95
N ASN A 63 -25.75 18.63 7.12
CA ASN A 63 -26.66 19.46 6.34
C ASN A 63 -26.61 19.15 4.83
N GLY A 64 -25.75 18.21 4.42
CA GLY A 64 -25.58 17.77 3.05
C GLY A 64 -25.99 16.31 2.86
N ILE A 65 -26.59 16.02 1.70
CA ILE A 65 -26.90 14.63 1.28
C ILE A 65 -25.83 14.07 0.33
N LYS A 66 -24.78 14.84 0.03
CA LYS A 66 -23.81 14.55 -1.03
C LYS A 66 -22.37 14.65 -0.52
N SER A 67 -21.53 13.76 -1.02
CA SER A 67 -20.07 13.87 -0.95
C SER A 67 -19.50 13.92 -2.36
N THR A 68 -18.62 14.87 -2.64
CA THR A 68 -17.98 15.05 -3.95
C THR A 68 -16.48 15.09 -3.81
N PHE A 69 -15.75 14.46 -4.72
CA PHE A 69 -14.29 14.50 -4.74
C PHE A 69 -13.74 14.14 -6.12
N LEU A 70 -12.52 14.56 -6.42
CA LEU A 70 -11.79 14.06 -7.58
C LEU A 70 -10.98 12.83 -7.19
N PHE A 71 -11.00 11.79 -8.03
CA PHE A 71 -10.27 10.54 -7.83
C PHE A 71 -9.50 10.14 -9.08
N ARG A 72 -8.29 9.60 -8.89
CA ARG A 72 -7.41 9.12 -9.97
C ARG A 72 -6.63 7.89 -9.52
N THR A 73 -6.55 6.88 -10.37
CA THR A 73 -5.78 5.65 -10.10
C THR A 73 -5.41 4.90 -11.39
N PHE A 74 -4.42 3.99 -11.30
CA PHE A 74 -4.25 2.86 -12.23
C PHE A 74 -4.57 1.51 -11.58
N ASP A 75 -4.79 1.52 -10.26
CA ASP A 75 -5.11 0.35 -9.46
C ASP A 75 -6.49 -0.20 -9.82
N PRO A 76 -6.61 -1.49 -10.20
CA PRO A 76 -7.89 -2.09 -10.53
C PRO A 76 -8.76 -2.41 -9.30
N GLU A 77 -8.21 -2.49 -8.10
CA GLU A 77 -8.95 -2.94 -6.90
C GLU A 77 -8.56 -2.15 -5.66
N GLY A 78 -9.51 -1.85 -4.78
CA GLY A 78 -9.21 -1.15 -3.53
C GLY A 78 -10.34 -0.28 -3.01
N VAL A 79 -10.33 0.02 -1.71
CA VAL A 79 -11.33 0.91 -1.11
C VAL A 79 -10.95 2.37 -1.31
N VAL A 80 -11.94 3.15 -1.74
CA VAL A 80 -11.80 4.59 -1.95
C VAL A 80 -12.42 5.35 -0.78
N PHE A 81 -13.68 5.03 -0.45
CA PHE A 81 -14.45 5.75 0.55
C PHE A 81 -15.34 4.80 1.37
N TYR A 82 -15.40 5.07 2.66
CA TYR A 82 -16.15 4.31 3.63
C TYR A 82 -16.98 5.24 4.50
N GLY A 83 -18.15 4.78 4.93
CA GLY A 83 -18.80 5.38 6.08
C GLY A 83 -19.76 4.44 6.78
N ASP A 84 -20.00 4.72 8.06
CA ASP A 84 -20.95 3.99 8.86
C ASP A 84 -21.68 4.85 9.88
N THR A 85 -22.78 4.30 10.38
CA THR A 85 -23.48 4.76 11.58
C THR A 85 -23.58 3.59 12.55
N LEU A 86 -24.06 3.86 13.78
CA LEU A 86 -24.31 2.82 14.79
C LEU A 86 -23.08 1.93 15.05
N GLN A 87 -21.88 2.54 15.00
CA GLN A 87 -20.60 1.84 15.18
C GLN A 87 -20.37 0.67 14.21
N GLY A 88 -20.79 0.82 12.94
CA GLY A 88 -20.58 -0.19 11.91
C GLY A 88 -21.65 -1.29 11.88
N GLN A 89 -22.82 -1.05 12.49
CA GLN A 89 -24.00 -1.88 12.24
C GLN A 89 -24.58 -1.56 10.86
N ASP A 90 -24.72 -0.27 10.56
CA ASP A 90 -25.12 0.23 9.25
C ASP A 90 -23.90 0.87 8.58
N TRP A 91 -23.51 0.41 7.40
CA TRP A 91 -22.28 0.84 6.75
C TRP A 91 -22.43 0.84 5.23
N PHE A 92 -21.57 1.61 4.56
CA PHE A 92 -21.40 1.56 3.12
C PHE A 92 -19.92 1.62 2.75
N THR A 93 -19.60 1.07 1.60
CA THR A 93 -18.27 1.12 0.98
C THR A 93 -18.40 1.52 -0.48
N LEU A 94 -17.44 2.32 -0.95
CA LEU A 94 -17.14 2.50 -2.36
C LEU A 94 -15.70 1.98 -2.59
N ALA A 95 -15.60 0.95 -3.40
CA ALA A 95 -14.35 0.36 -3.85
C ALA A 95 -14.27 0.34 -5.37
N LEU A 96 -13.10 0.02 -5.91
CA LEU A 96 -12.97 -0.49 -7.27
C LEU A 96 -12.82 -2.01 -7.26
N LYS A 97 -13.35 -2.64 -8.30
CA LYS A 97 -13.09 -4.03 -8.64
C LYS A 97 -12.99 -4.15 -10.16
N ASP A 98 -11.88 -4.70 -10.65
CA ASP A 98 -11.54 -4.73 -12.09
C ASP A 98 -11.51 -3.32 -12.74
N GLY A 99 -11.25 -2.30 -11.92
CA GLY A 99 -11.24 -0.89 -12.30
C GLY A 99 -12.63 -0.25 -12.39
N ILE A 100 -13.70 -0.98 -12.07
CA ILE A 100 -15.09 -0.51 -12.12
C ILE A 100 -15.58 -0.25 -10.68
N PRO A 101 -16.37 0.81 -10.44
CA PRO A 101 -16.94 1.06 -9.12
C PRO A 101 -17.80 -0.10 -8.58
N GLU A 102 -17.55 -0.47 -7.34
CA GLU A 102 -18.34 -1.41 -6.54
C GLU A 102 -18.84 -0.68 -5.28
N MET A 103 -20.16 -0.55 -5.14
CA MET A 103 -20.79 -0.03 -3.94
C MET A 103 -21.40 -1.18 -3.14
N GLN A 104 -21.12 -1.25 -1.85
CA GLN A 104 -21.77 -2.20 -0.94
C GLN A 104 -22.39 -1.47 0.24
N ILE A 105 -23.56 -1.93 0.68
CA ILE A 105 -24.28 -1.39 1.85
C ILE A 105 -24.69 -2.57 2.73
N GLY A 106 -24.44 -2.45 4.02
CA GLY A 106 -25.06 -3.26 5.06
C GLY A 106 -25.99 -2.41 5.90
N LYS A 107 -27.26 -2.80 6.02
CA LYS A 107 -28.25 -2.09 6.84
C LYS A 107 -29.26 -3.05 7.45
N ALA A 108 -29.43 -3.02 8.77
CA ALA A 108 -30.40 -3.84 9.50
C ALA A 108 -30.45 -5.31 9.02
N ASP A 109 -29.29 -5.98 9.01
CA ASP A 109 -29.06 -7.36 8.56
C ASP A 109 -29.30 -7.66 7.07
N ILE A 110 -29.54 -6.63 6.25
CA ILE A 110 -29.61 -6.76 4.79
C ILE A 110 -28.30 -6.29 4.18
N LEU A 111 -27.71 -7.13 3.33
CA LEU A 111 -26.54 -6.80 2.53
C LEU A 111 -26.94 -6.61 1.07
N ALA A 112 -26.42 -5.57 0.45
CA ALA A 112 -26.58 -5.33 -0.98
C ALA A 112 -25.26 -4.84 -1.56
N SER A 113 -24.90 -5.32 -2.75
CA SER A 113 -23.80 -4.77 -3.55
C SER A 113 -24.26 -4.45 -4.96
N MET A 114 -23.53 -3.55 -5.59
CA MET A 114 -23.66 -3.30 -7.01
C MET A 114 -22.33 -2.86 -7.60
N HIS A 115 -21.98 -3.55 -8.68
CA HIS A 115 -20.83 -3.29 -9.52
C HIS A 115 -21.30 -2.62 -10.81
N GLY A 116 -20.75 -1.47 -11.17
CA GLY A 116 -21.17 -0.77 -12.39
C GLY A 116 -20.58 0.62 -12.56
N GLY A 117 -20.84 1.21 -13.74
CA GLY A 117 -20.26 2.48 -14.16
C GLY A 117 -19.07 2.33 -15.10
N PRO A 118 -18.39 3.43 -15.45
CA PRO A 118 -17.22 3.40 -16.32
C PRO A 118 -15.99 2.86 -15.57
N LYS A 119 -15.02 2.35 -16.33
CA LYS A 119 -13.70 1.99 -15.80
C LYS A 119 -12.92 3.26 -15.41
N LEU A 120 -12.41 3.32 -14.19
CA LEU A 120 -11.79 4.51 -13.57
C LEU A 120 -10.26 4.41 -13.41
N ASN A 121 -9.69 3.23 -13.63
CA ASN A 121 -8.25 3.02 -13.46
C ASN A 121 -7.46 3.32 -14.75
N ASP A 122 -7.73 4.50 -15.34
CA ASP A 122 -7.12 4.96 -16.59
C ASP A 122 -6.04 6.04 -16.38
N GLY A 123 -5.73 6.36 -15.12
CA GLY A 123 -4.75 7.38 -14.75
C GLY A 123 -5.25 8.82 -14.87
N LYS A 124 -6.54 9.05 -15.13
CA LYS A 124 -7.13 10.40 -15.20
C LYS A 124 -7.92 10.73 -13.96
N TRP A 125 -8.13 12.03 -13.75
CA TRP A 125 -9.02 12.52 -12.70
C TRP A 125 -10.48 12.37 -13.11
N HIS A 126 -11.26 11.74 -12.26
CA HIS A 126 -12.71 11.60 -12.38
C HIS A 126 -13.41 12.30 -11.23
N LEU A 127 -14.46 13.06 -11.52
CA LEU A 127 -15.34 13.62 -10.51
C LEU A 127 -16.30 12.55 -10.01
N MET A 128 -16.21 12.25 -8.72
CA MET A 128 -17.06 11.30 -8.01
C MET A 128 -18.07 12.09 -7.19
N GLU A 129 -19.36 11.78 -7.34
CA GLU A 129 -20.43 12.31 -6.49
C GLU A 129 -21.24 11.16 -5.92
N ILE A 130 -21.29 11.07 -4.59
CA ILE A 130 -22.08 10.07 -3.88
C ILE A 130 -23.20 10.82 -3.16
N SER A 131 -24.45 10.43 -3.40
CA SER A 131 -25.60 11.08 -2.79
C SER A 131 -26.57 10.09 -2.14
N ASN A 132 -27.12 10.50 -1.01
CA ASN A 132 -28.18 9.79 -0.32
C ASN A 132 -29.55 10.40 -0.68
N HIS A 133 -30.47 9.56 -1.16
CA HIS A 133 -31.84 9.88 -1.52
C HIS A 133 -32.84 8.99 -0.76
N GLY A 134 -32.68 8.91 0.57
CA GLY A 134 -33.55 8.13 1.44
C GLY A 134 -33.20 6.64 1.37
N ASP A 135 -34.04 5.86 0.70
CA ASP A 135 -33.81 4.43 0.49
C ASP A 135 -32.80 4.13 -0.63
N PHE A 136 -32.25 5.16 -1.29
CA PHE A 136 -31.34 5.00 -2.40
C PHE A 136 -30.02 5.73 -2.14
N VAL A 137 -28.90 5.06 -2.43
CA VAL A 137 -27.59 5.69 -2.59
C VAL A 137 -27.25 5.71 -4.06
N ARG A 138 -26.78 6.86 -4.55
CA ARG A 138 -26.39 7.05 -5.95
C ARG A 138 -24.93 7.43 -6.03
N LEU A 139 -24.24 6.88 -7.03
CA LEU A 139 -22.94 7.33 -7.49
C LEU A 139 -23.09 7.90 -8.90
N ASP A 140 -22.66 9.13 -9.06
CA ASP A 140 -22.47 9.79 -10.35
C ASP A 140 -20.96 9.95 -10.61
N VAL A 141 -20.52 9.63 -11.82
CA VAL A 141 -19.13 9.81 -12.29
C VAL A 141 -19.14 10.81 -13.43
N ASN A 142 -18.36 11.88 -13.32
CA ASN A 142 -18.29 12.93 -14.34
C ASN A 142 -19.69 13.46 -14.75
N HIS A 143 -20.54 13.69 -13.74
CA HIS A 143 -21.95 14.12 -13.89
C HIS A 143 -22.88 13.13 -14.60
N GLN A 144 -22.44 11.89 -14.82
CA GLN A 144 -23.24 10.81 -15.39
C GLN A 144 -23.57 9.78 -14.32
N LYS A 145 -24.82 9.33 -14.28
CA LYS A 145 -25.27 8.29 -13.35
C LYS A 145 -24.52 6.98 -13.64
N ALA A 146 -23.77 6.51 -12.65
CA ALA A 146 -23.01 5.27 -12.74
C ALA A 146 -23.76 4.13 -12.03
N VAL A 147 -24.16 4.34 -10.77
CA VAL A 147 -24.72 3.30 -9.90
C VAL A 147 -25.86 3.89 -9.05
N VAL A 148 -26.98 3.18 -8.89
CA VAL A 148 -28.09 3.54 -7.98
C VAL A 148 -28.53 2.34 -7.17
N LEU A 149 -28.13 2.28 -5.90
CA LEU A 149 -28.41 1.16 -5.00
C LEU A 149 -29.56 1.50 -4.08
N GLY A 150 -30.67 0.77 -4.21
CA GLY A 150 -31.83 0.89 -3.34
C GLY A 150 -31.81 -0.15 -2.22
N LEU A 151 -31.93 0.27 -0.98
CA LEU A 151 -32.06 -0.61 0.18
C LEU A 151 -33.08 -0.05 1.17
N THR A 152 -34.20 -0.76 1.30
CA THR A 152 -35.26 -0.43 2.26
C THR A 152 -35.38 -1.56 3.28
N SER A 153 -35.45 -1.23 4.57
CA SER A 153 -35.68 -2.19 5.64
C SER A 153 -36.84 -1.71 6.50
N LYS A 154 -37.80 -2.60 6.75
CA LYS A 154 -38.94 -2.34 7.66
C LYS A 154 -38.52 -2.31 9.13
N MET A 155 -37.31 -2.75 9.44
CA MET A 155 -36.74 -2.80 10.80
C MET A 155 -35.75 -1.66 11.06
N ALA A 156 -35.46 -0.83 10.06
CA ALA A 156 -34.60 0.33 10.24
C ALA A 156 -35.39 1.47 10.89
N ASP A 157 -35.20 1.69 12.19
CA ASP A 157 -35.59 2.95 12.79
C ASP A 157 -34.84 4.08 12.07
N VAL A 158 -35.55 5.19 11.79
CA VAL A 158 -34.90 6.39 11.27
C VAL A 158 -34.11 7.02 12.41
N VAL A 159 -32.88 6.55 12.60
CA VAL A 159 -31.98 7.06 13.62
C VAL A 159 -31.51 8.46 13.18
N GLN A 160 -32.21 9.50 13.63
CA GLN A 160 -31.83 10.90 13.41
C GLN A 160 -30.79 11.40 14.43
N THR A 161 -30.50 10.58 15.44
CA THR A 161 -29.59 10.91 16.55
C THR A 161 -28.47 9.89 16.61
N GLY A 162 -27.22 10.32 16.54
CA GLY A 162 -26.07 9.43 16.56
C GLY A 162 -24.86 10.05 15.88
N GLN A 163 -23.86 9.22 15.60
CA GLN A 163 -22.65 9.62 14.91
C GLN A 163 -22.52 8.90 13.57
N ILE A 164 -22.02 9.62 12.57
CA ILE A 164 -21.45 9.04 11.36
C ILE A 164 -19.93 9.01 11.48
N ARG A 165 -19.32 7.93 11.00
CA ARG A 165 -17.87 7.86 10.80
C ARG A 165 -17.61 7.78 9.32
N LEU A 166 -16.70 8.60 8.83
CA LEU A 166 -16.25 8.60 7.43
C LEU A 166 -14.76 8.26 7.39
N ALA A 167 -14.34 7.52 6.36
CA ALA A 167 -12.96 7.10 6.24
C ALA A 167 -12.52 6.98 4.77
N LEU A 168 -11.22 7.22 4.50
CA LEU A 168 -10.60 7.02 3.19
C LEU A 168 -9.41 6.06 3.30
N GLY A 169 -9.22 5.25 2.25
CA GLY A 169 -8.11 4.30 2.17
C GLY A 169 -8.18 3.16 3.19
N GLY A 170 -9.38 2.82 3.67
CA GLY A 170 -9.65 1.73 4.60
C GLY A 170 -11.12 1.71 5.04
N ILE A 171 -11.47 0.75 5.89
CA ILE A 171 -12.83 0.59 6.45
C ILE A 171 -12.76 0.45 7.98
N LEU A 172 -13.90 0.70 8.65
CA LEU A 172 -13.99 0.60 10.13
C LEU A 172 -14.78 -0.63 10.62
N VAL A 173 -15.20 -1.50 9.71
CA VAL A 173 -15.88 -2.78 9.99
C VAL A 173 -14.94 -3.96 9.73
N SER A 174 -15.27 -5.12 10.30
CA SER A 174 -14.56 -6.36 9.95
C SER A 174 -14.76 -6.67 8.46
N PRO A 175 -13.70 -7.08 7.73
CA PRO A 175 -13.82 -7.53 6.34
C PRO A 175 -14.85 -8.65 6.14
N ASP A 176 -15.08 -9.48 7.15
CA ASP A 176 -16.08 -10.56 7.11
C ASP A 176 -17.53 -10.05 6.99
N LYS A 177 -17.77 -8.77 7.25
CA LYS A 177 -19.08 -8.13 7.02
C LYS A 177 -19.31 -7.78 5.55
N LEU A 178 -18.27 -7.69 4.74
CA LEU A 178 -18.38 -7.33 3.33
C LEU A 178 -19.13 -8.42 2.57
N PHE A 179 -20.06 -8.01 1.70
CA PHE A 179 -20.80 -8.96 0.88
C PHE A 179 -19.94 -9.49 -0.27
N VAL A 180 -19.16 -8.61 -0.90
CA VAL A 180 -18.19 -8.93 -1.93
C VAL A 180 -16.79 -8.64 -1.36
N PRO A 181 -15.97 -9.67 -1.09
CA PRO A 181 -14.59 -9.47 -0.66
C PRO A 181 -13.76 -8.74 -1.72
N PHE A 182 -12.83 -7.89 -1.28
CA PHE A 182 -11.85 -7.17 -2.09
C PHE A 182 -10.56 -6.92 -1.28
N GLN A 183 -9.48 -6.55 -1.95
CA GLN A 183 -8.22 -6.11 -1.32
C GLN A 183 -8.32 -4.64 -0.92
N PRO A 184 -7.96 -4.25 0.32
CA PRO A 184 -8.21 -2.89 0.79
C PRO A 184 -7.24 -1.83 0.25
N ALA A 185 -6.02 -2.24 -0.14
CA ALA A 185 -5.02 -1.30 -0.61
C ALA A 185 -5.48 -0.61 -1.90
N MET A 186 -5.18 0.67 -2.04
CA MET A 186 -5.57 1.47 -3.21
C MET A 186 -4.43 2.42 -3.56
N ASP A 187 -3.75 2.20 -4.68
CA ASP A 187 -2.80 3.14 -5.27
C ASP A 187 -3.49 4.23 -6.08
N GLY A 188 -4.29 5.03 -5.37
CA GLY A 188 -5.04 6.14 -5.90
C GLY A 188 -4.84 7.45 -5.14
N CYS A 189 -5.25 8.54 -5.76
CA CYS A 189 -5.23 9.87 -5.19
C CYS A 189 -6.62 10.49 -5.16
N ILE A 190 -6.91 11.21 -4.08
CA ILE A 190 -8.13 11.99 -3.88
C ILE A 190 -7.76 13.47 -3.69
N ARG A 191 -8.55 14.40 -4.22
CA ARG A 191 -8.45 15.83 -3.91
C ARG A 191 -9.80 16.53 -4.03
N GLU A 192 -9.86 17.80 -3.60
CA GLU A 192 -11.06 18.65 -3.74
C GLU A 192 -12.30 17.99 -3.09
N GLY A 193 -12.07 17.30 -1.97
CA GLY A 193 -13.10 16.61 -1.22
C GLY A 193 -14.06 17.57 -0.50
N ASN A 194 -15.35 17.36 -0.71
CA ASN A 194 -16.43 17.92 0.07
C ASN A 194 -17.29 16.76 0.59
N TRP A 195 -17.32 16.56 1.90
CA TRP A 195 -17.88 15.37 2.52
C TRP A 195 -19.14 15.74 3.29
N LEU A 196 -20.32 15.48 2.73
CA LEU A 196 -21.61 15.80 3.34
C LEU A 196 -21.76 17.28 3.76
N ASN A 197 -21.04 18.19 3.08
CA ASN A 197 -20.93 19.61 3.42
C ASN A 197 -20.38 19.88 4.84
N LEU A 198 -19.46 19.02 5.28
CA LEU A 198 -18.81 19.11 6.59
C LEU A 198 -17.46 19.83 6.47
N GLY A 199 -17.26 20.87 7.28
CA GLY A 199 -16.04 21.68 7.32
C GLY A 199 -15.02 21.27 8.39
N ILE A 200 -15.15 20.07 8.94
CA ILE A 200 -14.33 19.57 10.05
C ILE A 200 -13.06 18.89 9.53
N PRO A 201 -11.92 19.06 10.23
CA PRO A 201 -10.69 18.39 9.87
C PRO A 201 -10.79 16.88 10.10
N TRP A 202 -9.95 16.15 9.39
CA TRP A 202 -9.84 14.70 9.43
C TRP A 202 -8.59 14.29 10.21
N GLU A 203 -8.69 13.22 10.97
CA GLU A 203 -7.55 12.62 11.65
C GLU A 203 -6.77 11.76 10.65
N GLN A 204 -5.48 12.04 10.49
CA GLN A 204 -4.57 11.30 9.63
C GLN A 204 -3.66 10.39 10.46
N LYS A 205 -3.57 9.11 10.05
CA LYS A 205 -2.62 8.14 10.61
C LYS A 205 -1.43 7.95 9.67
N GLY A 206 -0.25 7.75 10.26
CA GLY A 206 0.97 7.41 9.52
C GLY A 206 1.61 8.59 8.77
N GLU A 207 2.67 8.26 8.04
CA GLU A 207 3.45 9.22 7.25
C GLU A 207 2.81 9.47 5.87
N THR A 208 2.94 10.71 5.37
CA THR A 208 2.41 11.08 4.06
C THR A 208 3.41 10.89 2.94
N LYS A 209 2.94 10.34 1.82
CA LYS A 209 3.57 10.50 0.50
C LYS A 209 2.69 11.37 -0.41
N PRO A 210 3.29 12.24 -1.25
CA PRO A 210 2.52 13.11 -2.13
C PRO A 210 1.82 12.31 -3.24
N CYS A 211 0.82 12.93 -3.84
CA CYS A 211 0.32 12.55 -5.15
C CYS A 211 1.22 13.19 -6.21
N TYR A 212 1.77 12.38 -7.11
CA TYR A 212 2.57 12.90 -8.22
C TYR A 212 1.66 13.54 -9.27
N GLU A 213 2.05 14.70 -9.79
CA GLU A 213 1.24 15.43 -10.78
C GLU A 213 1.03 14.60 -12.05
N ASN A 214 2.12 14.06 -12.60
CA ASN A 214 2.14 13.25 -13.81
C ASN A 214 2.53 11.81 -13.47
N ILE A 215 1.70 10.85 -13.88
CA ILE A 215 1.90 9.43 -13.60
C ILE A 215 1.74 8.58 -14.86
N LYS A 216 2.40 7.42 -14.88
CA LYS A 216 2.23 6.35 -15.87
C LYS A 216 2.02 5.00 -15.15
N PRO A 217 1.50 3.97 -15.85
CA PRO A 217 1.44 2.62 -15.29
C PRO A 217 2.82 2.08 -14.92
N GLY A 218 2.90 1.34 -13.82
CA GLY A 218 4.10 0.66 -13.34
C GLY A 218 4.21 0.71 -11.81
N SER A 219 5.22 0.05 -11.26
CA SER A 219 5.50 0.06 -9.83
C SER A 219 6.71 0.93 -9.52
N TYR A 220 6.52 1.92 -8.65
CA TYR A 220 7.56 2.88 -8.28
C TYR A 220 8.19 2.56 -6.93
N PHE A 221 9.53 2.56 -6.92
CA PHE A 221 10.36 2.36 -5.75
C PHE A 221 11.14 3.64 -5.45
N SER A 222 10.97 4.19 -4.26
CA SER A 222 11.57 5.47 -3.84
C SER A 222 13.03 5.37 -3.38
N GLY A 223 13.58 4.15 -3.24
CA GLY A 223 14.88 3.92 -2.61
C GLY A 223 14.84 3.82 -1.08
N SER A 224 13.68 3.58 -0.48
CA SER A 224 13.51 3.57 0.99
C SER A 224 13.05 2.24 1.58
N GLY A 225 12.62 1.30 0.74
CA GLY A 225 12.07 0.04 1.23
C GLY A 225 11.84 -0.98 0.13
N LEU A 226 11.20 -2.09 0.50
CA LEU A 226 10.99 -3.25 -0.36
C LEU A 226 9.58 -3.82 -0.19
N ALA A 227 9.19 -4.71 -1.11
CA ALA A 227 8.00 -5.54 -1.03
C ALA A 227 8.40 -7.02 -0.91
N GLU A 228 7.82 -7.76 0.02
CA GLU A 228 8.12 -9.18 0.30
C GLU A 228 6.93 -10.08 0.01
N PHE A 229 7.22 -11.20 -0.63
CA PHE A 229 6.27 -12.26 -0.92
C PHE A 229 6.79 -13.58 -0.38
N ASN A 230 5.88 -14.38 0.17
CA ASN A 230 6.13 -15.80 0.33
C ASN A 230 5.91 -16.50 -1.02
N THR A 231 6.90 -17.26 -1.50
CA THR A 231 6.80 -17.92 -2.80
C THR A 231 5.69 -18.97 -2.88
N THR A 232 5.15 -19.45 -1.76
CA THR A 232 3.96 -20.32 -1.76
C THR A 232 2.67 -19.60 -2.17
N ALA A 233 2.61 -18.27 -2.01
CA ALA A 233 1.49 -17.44 -2.47
C ALA A 233 1.63 -17.00 -3.93
N LEU A 234 2.79 -17.27 -4.54
CA LEU A 234 3.08 -16.94 -5.93
C LEU A 234 2.84 -18.15 -6.84
N PRO A 235 2.60 -17.94 -8.15
CA PRO A 235 2.43 -19.01 -9.11
C PRO A 235 3.59 -20.02 -9.04
N GLY A 236 3.22 -21.27 -8.73
CA GLY A 236 4.13 -22.39 -8.61
C GLY A 236 4.02 -23.36 -9.77
N GLN A 237 5.00 -24.25 -9.90
CA GLN A 237 5.10 -25.20 -11.00
C GLN A 237 4.18 -26.42 -10.80
N HIS A 238 3.38 -26.79 -11.82
CA HIS A 238 2.45 -27.94 -11.81
C HIS A 238 3.05 -29.28 -12.30
N THR A 239 4.27 -29.30 -12.86
CA THR A 239 4.93 -30.53 -13.39
C THR A 239 6.40 -30.60 -12.97
N GLU A 240 7.09 -31.72 -13.23
CA GLU A 240 8.42 -32.01 -12.63
C GLU A 240 9.61 -31.26 -13.27
N GLU A 241 9.54 -30.77 -14.51
CA GLU A 241 10.63 -29.96 -15.12
C GLU A 241 10.15 -28.89 -16.13
N PRO A 242 9.71 -27.71 -15.67
CA PRO A 242 10.47 -26.51 -16.00
C PRO A 242 10.58 -25.53 -14.82
N GLY A 243 11.78 -25.02 -14.55
CA GLY A 243 12.08 -24.16 -13.40
C GLY A 243 11.25 -22.87 -13.25
N ILE A 244 11.60 -22.06 -12.25
CA ILE A 244 10.88 -20.81 -11.97
C ILE A 244 11.34 -19.69 -12.90
N THR A 245 10.39 -19.11 -13.66
CA THR A 245 10.67 -17.94 -14.50
C THR A 245 10.17 -16.67 -13.83
N ILE A 246 11.05 -15.67 -13.72
CA ILE A 246 10.73 -14.32 -13.26
C ILE A 246 11.11 -13.35 -14.38
N ASP A 247 10.13 -12.61 -14.90
CA ASP A 247 10.34 -11.57 -15.90
C ASP A 247 10.20 -10.19 -15.26
N ILE A 248 11.16 -9.30 -15.51
CA ILE A 248 11.17 -7.91 -15.06
C ILE A 248 11.19 -7.02 -16.31
N TYR A 249 10.22 -6.13 -16.41
CA TYR A 249 10.11 -5.14 -17.47
C TYR A 249 10.39 -3.74 -16.91
N GLY A 250 11.21 -2.99 -17.61
CA GLY A 250 11.64 -1.66 -17.22
C GLY A 250 13.02 -1.33 -17.77
N ASP A 251 13.27 -0.05 -18.03
CA ASP A 251 14.56 0.41 -18.53
C ASP A 251 15.59 0.48 -17.41
N SER A 252 16.49 -0.50 -17.38
CA SER A 252 17.62 -0.59 -16.43
C SER A 252 18.50 0.66 -16.36
N THR A 253 18.52 1.52 -17.39
CA THR A 253 19.30 2.78 -17.37
C THR A 253 18.70 3.82 -16.43
N THR A 254 17.43 3.67 -16.08
CA THR A 254 16.69 4.53 -15.14
C THR A 254 16.62 3.96 -13.74
N LEU A 255 17.11 2.73 -13.53
CA LEU A 255 17.02 2.00 -12.28
C LEU A 255 18.36 2.03 -11.54
N ASN A 256 18.31 2.11 -10.21
CA ASN A 256 19.51 2.01 -9.39
C ASN A 256 19.21 1.30 -8.07
N GLY A 257 20.00 0.29 -7.69
CA GLY A 257 19.82 -0.48 -6.46
C GLY A 257 19.45 -1.94 -6.68
N THR A 258 18.86 -2.57 -5.66
CA THR A 258 18.50 -4.00 -5.67
C THR A 258 17.10 -4.18 -6.22
N ILE A 259 16.99 -4.80 -7.40
CA ILE A 259 15.67 -5.09 -8.00
C ILE A 259 15.01 -6.26 -7.28
N LEU A 260 15.77 -7.33 -7.04
CA LEU A 260 15.24 -8.59 -6.55
C LEU A 260 16.22 -9.26 -5.59
N SER A 261 15.70 -9.84 -4.50
CA SER A 261 16.43 -10.79 -3.66
C SER A 261 15.57 -12.01 -3.36
N LEU A 262 16.18 -13.19 -3.29
CA LEU A 262 15.50 -14.41 -2.88
C LEU A 262 16.22 -15.05 -1.69
N ASN A 263 15.45 -15.37 -0.67
CA ASN A 263 15.93 -15.77 0.64
C ASN A 263 15.29 -17.07 1.12
N THR A 264 16.01 -17.82 1.94
CA THR A 264 15.44 -18.94 2.69
C THR A 264 15.02 -18.44 4.07
N PRO A 265 13.79 -18.74 4.56
CA PRO A 265 13.40 -18.39 5.91
C PRO A 265 14.39 -18.92 6.94
N GLY A 266 14.73 -18.11 7.93
CA GLY A 266 15.69 -18.46 8.99
C GLY A 266 17.17 -18.34 8.60
N GLN A 267 17.50 -18.00 7.35
CA GLN A 267 18.87 -17.64 6.95
C GLN A 267 19.07 -16.13 6.95
N GLU A 268 20.23 -15.67 7.42
CA GLU A 268 20.59 -14.24 7.47
C GLU A 268 20.91 -13.66 6.09
N LEU A 269 21.45 -14.47 5.17
CA LEU A 269 21.88 -14.02 3.86
C LEU A 269 20.91 -14.44 2.75
N ALA A 270 20.74 -13.54 1.78
CA ALA A 270 20.07 -13.87 0.53
C ALA A 270 20.80 -14.98 -0.21
N THR A 271 20.03 -15.86 -0.86
CA THR A 271 20.56 -16.93 -1.71
C THR A 271 20.87 -16.43 -3.12
N MET A 272 20.18 -15.37 -3.56
CA MET A 272 20.52 -14.63 -4.76
C MET A 272 20.08 -13.18 -4.69
N THR A 273 20.80 -12.30 -5.37
CA THR A 273 20.46 -10.88 -5.51
C THR A 273 20.67 -10.41 -6.96
N LEU A 274 19.75 -9.57 -7.43
CA LEU A 274 19.83 -8.85 -8.69
C LEU A 274 19.94 -7.36 -8.39
N THR A 275 21.04 -6.75 -8.81
CA THR A 275 21.29 -5.32 -8.64
C THR A 275 21.52 -4.64 -9.98
N VAL A 276 21.19 -3.35 -10.04
CA VAL A 276 21.42 -2.50 -11.19
C VAL A 276 22.12 -1.23 -10.74
N ASP A 277 23.12 -0.82 -11.51
CA ASP A 277 23.84 0.44 -11.33
C ASP A 277 23.74 1.23 -12.64
N ASN A 278 22.96 2.30 -12.62
CA ASN A 278 22.74 3.14 -13.80
C ASN A 278 23.99 3.93 -14.22
N ASN A 279 24.85 4.31 -13.27
CA ASN A 279 26.09 5.03 -13.56
C ASN A 279 27.07 4.15 -14.31
N LEU A 280 27.19 2.88 -13.89
CA LEU A 280 28.01 1.87 -14.53
C LEU A 280 27.31 1.16 -15.70
N LYS A 281 26.02 1.45 -15.93
CA LYS A 281 25.14 0.79 -16.91
C LYS A 281 25.25 -0.74 -16.83
N ARG A 282 25.23 -1.26 -15.61
CA ARG A 282 25.55 -2.66 -15.33
C ARG A 282 24.44 -3.31 -14.52
N THR A 283 24.02 -4.49 -14.97
CA THR A 283 23.16 -5.39 -14.22
C THR A 283 24.02 -6.48 -13.60
N THR A 284 23.90 -6.75 -12.32
CA THR A 284 24.71 -7.74 -11.61
C THR A 284 23.82 -8.74 -10.90
N PHE A 285 23.95 -10.01 -11.24
CA PHE A 285 23.28 -11.10 -10.56
C PHE A 285 24.30 -11.92 -9.77
N LYS A 286 24.05 -12.07 -8.47
CA LYS A 286 24.93 -12.81 -7.55
C LYS A 286 24.18 -13.99 -6.96
N ILE A 287 24.85 -15.14 -6.93
CA ILE A 287 24.42 -16.32 -6.17
C ILE A 287 25.30 -16.46 -4.93
N LEU A 288 24.67 -16.47 -3.77
CA LEU A 288 25.30 -16.50 -2.44
C LEU A 288 25.08 -17.88 -1.79
N PRO A 289 25.92 -18.31 -0.81
CA PRO A 289 26.88 -17.53 -0.01
C PRO A 289 28.29 -17.41 -0.61
N ASN A 290 28.58 -18.06 -1.74
CA ASN A 290 29.97 -18.24 -2.17
C ASN A 290 30.59 -17.06 -2.93
N ASP A 291 29.85 -16.01 -3.33
CA ASP A 291 30.31 -14.91 -4.22
C ASP A 291 31.00 -15.33 -5.53
N LYS A 292 31.14 -16.65 -5.78
CA LYS A 292 31.93 -17.25 -6.86
C LYS A 292 31.30 -17.08 -8.23
N LEU A 293 30.06 -16.62 -8.28
CA LEU A 293 29.28 -16.59 -9.50
C LEU A 293 28.50 -15.29 -9.59
N THR A 294 29.19 -14.32 -10.16
CA THR A 294 28.64 -13.03 -10.53
C THR A 294 28.42 -13.03 -12.03
N ILE A 295 27.18 -12.82 -12.46
CA ILE A 295 26.86 -12.58 -13.87
C ILE A 295 26.62 -11.08 -14.03
N SER A 296 27.43 -10.44 -14.85
CA SER A 296 27.20 -9.05 -15.24
C SER A 296 26.56 -9.00 -16.62
N GLY A 297 25.33 -8.51 -16.67
CA GLY A 297 24.61 -8.19 -17.90
C GLY A 297 24.78 -6.72 -18.30
N LYS A 298 24.48 -6.44 -19.57
CA LYS A 298 24.31 -5.07 -20.07
C LYS A 298 22.95 -4.50 -19.61
N THR A 299 22.62 -3.33 -20.13
CA THR A 299 21.30 -2.72 -20.00
C THR A 299 20.22 -3.60 -20.60
N PHE A 300 19.04 -3.59 -19.99
CA PHE A 300 17.84 -4.27 -20.47
C PHE A 300 16.62 -3.34 -20.39
N LYS A 301 15.63 -3.63 -21.25
CA LYS A 301 14.22 -3.23 -21.12
C LYS A 301 13.35 -4.38 -20.60
N ARG A 302 13.80 -5.63 -20.82
CA ARG A 302 13.24 -6.84 -20.22
C ARG A 302 14.37 -7.77 -19.77
N LEU A 303 14.24 -8.33 -18.58
CA LEU A 303 15.13 -9.37 -18.05
C LEU A 303 14.29 -10.59 -17.65
N SER A 304 14.66 -11.77 -18.16
CA SER A 304 14.10 -13.05 -17.73
C SER A 304 15.12 -13.81 -16.90
N ILE A 305 14.73 -14.22 -15.69
CA ILE A 305 15.50 -15.06 -14.78
C ILE A 305 14.83 -16.44 -14.77
N ILE A 306 15.56 -17.47 -15.17
CA ILE A 306 15.07 -18.86 -15.18
C ILE A 306 15.88 -19.65 -14.15
N LEU A 307 15.21 -20.03 -13.07
CA LEU A 307 15.78 -20.74 -11.93
C LEU A 307 15.47 -22.24 -12.06
N LEU A 308 16.46 -23.02 -12.47
CA LEU A 308 16.38 -24.47 -12.61
C LEU A 308 17.08 -25.17 -11.43
N LYS A 309 16.98 -26.50 -11.40
CA LYS A 309 17.83 -27.31 -10.54
C LYS A 309 19.28 -27.19 -10.98
N GLU A 310 20.15 -26.72 -10.08
CA GLU A 310 21.60 -26.56 -10.29
C GLU A 310 22.00 -25.63 -11.47
N LYS A 311 21.05 -24.89 -12.07
CA LYS A 311 21.30 -24.00 -13.20
C LYS A 311 20.47 -22.72 -13.10
N VAL A 312 21.09 -21.59 -13.40
CA VAL A 312 20.38 -20.30 -13.57
C VAL A 312 20.67 -19.76 -14.96
N ILE A 313 19.65 -19.22 -15.61
CA ILE A 313 19.74 -18.57 -16.92
C ILE A 313 19.21 -17.15 -16.78
N LEU A 314 19.97 -16.18 -17.28
CA LEU A 314 19.57 -14.78 -17.40
C LEU A 314 19.49 -14.43 -18.88
N ARG A 315 18.34 -13.92 -19.31
CA ARG A 315 18.13 -13.40 -20.66
C ARG A 315 17.79 -11.93 -20.60
N THR A 316 18.62 -11.09 -21.18
CA THR A 316 18.37 -9.65 -21.28
C THR A 316 17.97 -9.28 -22.69
N PHE A 317 16.96 -8.41 -22.80
CA PHE A 317 16.46 -7.83 -24.04
C PHE A 317 16.54 -6.31 -23.90
N ASP A 318 17.28 -5.63 -24.78
CA ASP A 318 17.51 -4.17 -24.76
C ASP A 318 16.55 -3.39 -25.68
N GLY A 319 15.71 -4.10 -26.44
CA GLY A 319 14.80 -3.54 -27.44
C GLY A 319 15.22 -3.80 -28.89
N ASN A 320 16.42 -4.36 -29.12
CA ASN A 320 16.81 -4.92 -30.40
C ASN A 320 16.32 -6.37 -30.52
N LEU A 321 16.32 -6.96 -31.74
CA LEU A 321 15.95 -8.37 -31.93
C LEU A 321 16.91 -9.36 -31.23
N ASP A 322 18.08 -8.88 -30.79
CA ASP A 322 19.10 -9.72 -30.18
C ASP A 322 18.90 -9.82 -28.66
N SER A 323 18.75 -11.05 -28.16
CA SER A 323 18.78 -11.34 -26.73
C SER A 323 20.19 -11.75 -26.31
N THR A 324 20.69 -11.22 -25.20
CA THR A 324 21.91 -11.75 -24.56
C THR A 324 21.50 -12.78 -23.51
N GLU A 325 21.95 -14.02 -23.69
CA GLU A 325 21.77 -15.08 -22.69
C GLU A 325 23.10 -15.33 -21.97
N VAL A 326 23.05 -15.35 -20.64
CA VAL A 326 24.15 -15.84 -19.81
C VAL A 326 23.58 -16.88 -18.88
N SER A 327 24.24 -18.04 -18.81
CA SER A 327 23.83 -19.12 -17.92
C SER A 327 25.00 -19.64 -17.11
N THR A 328 24.65 -20.29 -16.01
CA THR A 328 25.61 -20.92 -15.11
C THR A 328 24.99 -22.19 -14.57
N ALA A 329 25.76 -23.28 -14.63
CA ALA A 329 25.39 -24.57 -14.11
C ALA A 329 26.47 -25.06 -13.15
N SER A 330 26.10 -25.36 -11.91
CA SER A 330 27.02 -25.82 -10.88
C SER A 330 26.24 -26.49 -9.75
N LYS A 331 26.82 -27.53 -9.14
CA LYS A 331 26.28 -28.16 -7.92
C LYS A 331 26.19 -27.19 -6.73
N LEU A 332 26.87 -26.04 -6.82
CA LEU A 332 26.78 -24.97 -5.82
C LEU A 332 25.51 -24.12 -5.97
N VAL A 333 24.82 -24.20 -7.11
CA VAL A 333 23.55 -23.51 -7.33
C VAL A 333 22.46 -24.27 -6.56
N PRO A 334 21.73 -23.60 -5.64
CA PRO A 334 20.66 -24.24 -4.89
C PRO A 334 19.56 -24.81 -5.80
N ASP A 335 18.85 -25.83 -5.33
CA ASP A 335 17.59 -26.25 -5.94
C ASP A 335 16.51 -25.19 -5.63
N TYR A 336 16.47 -24.16 -6.47
CA TYR A 336 15.50 -23.07 -6.36
C TYR A 336 14.09 -23.55 -6.66
N ALA A 337 13.91 -24.51 -7.57
CA ALA A 337 12.61 -25.04 -7.93
C ALA A 337 11.94 -25.76 -6.76
N SER A 338 12.65 -26.68 -6.10
CA SER A 338 12.14 -27.34 -4.89
C SER A 338 11.98 -26.35 -3.74
N GLY A 339 12.95 -25.44 -3.55
CA GLY A 339 12.88 -24.44 -2.49
C GLY A 339 11.71 -23.47 -2.64
N TRP A 340 11.32 -23.12 -3.87
CA TRP A 340 10.16 -22.27 -4.16
C TRP A 340 8.87 -22.84 -3.57
N ARG A 341 8.66 -24.16 -3.71
CA ARG A 341 7.49 -24.87 -3.16
C ARG A 341 7.47 -24.89 -1.63
N ASN A 342 8.64 -24.87 -1.01
CA ASN A 342 8.79 -24.94 0.44
C ASN A 342 8.65 -23.57 1.14
N GLY A 343 8.40 -22.50 0.39
CA GLY A 343 8.22 -21.14 0.93
C GLY A 343 9.54 -20.42 1.16
N ARG A 344 10.00 -19.74 0.12
CA ARG A 344 11.08 -18.75 0.16
C ARG A 344 10.51 -17.35 0.33
N ILE A 345 11.37 -16.41 0.69
CA ILE A 345 11.01 -14.99 0.73
C ILE A 345 11.60 -14.34 -0.52
N LEU A 346 10.72 -13.91 -1.42
CA LEU A 346 11.07 -13.14 -2.60
C LEU A 346 10.80 -11.66 -2.30
N SER A 347 11.83 -10.84 -2.41
CA SER A 347 11.71 -9.41 -2.20
C SER A 347 11.98 -8.63 -3.48
N PHE A 348 11.20 -7.58 -3.72
CA PHE A 348 11.44 -6.59 -4.77
C PHE A 348 11.78 -5.23 -4.17
N GLY A 349 12.73 -4.53 -4.78
CA GLY A 349 13.06 -3.15 -4.40
C GLY A 349 14.09 -2.99 -3.29
N GLY A 350 14.64 -4.07 -2.74
CA GLY A 350 15.66 -3.99 -1.71
C GLY A 350 16.27 -5.34 -1.36
N PRO A 351 17.39 -5.34 -0.63
CA PRO A 351 17.94 -6.57 -0.07
C PRO A 351 17.08 -7.05 1.10
N TYR A 352 16.96 -8.37 1.27
CA TYR A 352 16.36 -8.96 2.46
C TYR A 352 17.10 -8.54 3.75
N ARG A 353 16.29 -8.26 4.78
CA ARG A 353 16.57 -7.67 6.10
C ARG A 353 18.02 -7.66 6.64
N HIS A 354 18.42 -6.44 7.02
CA HIS A 354 19.24 -5.97 8.17
C HIS A 354 20.61 -6.59 8.46
N GLY A 355 21.66 -5.79 8.24
CA GLY A 355 22.98 -5.96 8.86
C GLY A 355 24.06 -6.49 7.91
N ALA A 356 24.60 -5.64 7.05
CA ALA A 356 25.98 -5.82 6.59
C ALA A 356 26.64 -4.47 6.30
N PRO A 357 27.92 -4.31 6.70
CA PRO A 357 28.58 -3.02 6.83
C PRO A 357 28.92 -2.42 5.47
N ASP A 358 28.64 -1.11 5.33
CA ASP A 358 29.24 -0.13 4.42
C ASP A 358 29.24 -0.37 2.88
N HIS A 359 28.89 -1.56 2.38
CA HIS A 359 28.87 -1.88 0.93
C HIS A 359 27.66 -2.72 0.47
N SER A 360 26.58 -2.73 1.25
CA SER A 360 25.34 -3.45 0.92
C SER A 360 24.58 -2.79 -0.24
N PRO A 361 23.94 -3.57 -1.14
CA PRO A 361 23.28 -3.01 -2.29
C PRO A 361 22.04 -2.20 -1.87
N LYS A 362 21.94 -0.99 -2.41
CA LYS A 362 20.94 0.01 -2.03
C LYS A 362 19.53 -0.47 -2.35
N TYR A 363 18.52 0.07 -1.65
CA TYR A 363 17.13 -0.05 -2.08
C TYR A 363 16.97 0.50 -3.50
N LEU A 364 16.04 -0.06 -4.26
CA LEU A 364 15.77 0.33 -5.63
C LEU A 364 15.18 1.73 -5.67
N THR A 365 15.76 2.57 -6.50
CA THR A 365 15.17 3.82 -6.97
C THR A 365 14.83 3.67 -8.44
N GLY A 366 13.58 3.89 -8.80
CA GLY A 366 13.11 3.86 -10.19
C GLY A 366 11.75 3.21 -10.36
N CYS A 367 11.33 3.07 -11.62
CA CYS A 367 10.04 2.52 -12.00
C CYS A 367 10.22 1.21 -12.76
N LEU A 368 9.58 0.15 -12.29
CA LEU A 368 9.41 -1.08 -13.05
C LEU A 368 8.08 -1.00 -13.79
N GLU A 369 8.08 -1.31 -15.08
CA GLU A 369 6.83 -1.31 -15.87
C GLU A 369 5.94 -2.47 -15.45
N LYS A 370 6.56 -3.63 -15.20
CA LYS A 370 5.86 -4.88 -14.93
C LYS A 370 6.78 -5.93 -14.32
N ILE A 371 6.24 -6.75 -13.41
CA ILE A 371 6.90 -7.94 -12.89
C ILE A 371 5.99 -9.13 -13.16
N GLN A 372 6.55 -10.23 -13.69
CA GLN A 372 5.82 -11.47 -13.87
C GLN A 372 6.55 -12.64 -13.23
N VAL A 373 5.79 -13.56 -12.65
CA VAL A 373 6.27 -14.86 -12.21
C VAL A 373 5.46 -15.91 -12.94
N GLN A 374 6.14 -16.82 -13.65
CA GLN A 374 5.49 -17.84 -14.48
C GLN A 374 4.48 -17.24 -15.48
N GLY A 375 4.77 -16.05 -16.02
CA GLY A 375 3.91 -15.36 -16.98
C GLY A 375 2.70 -14.64 -16.39
N GLN A 376 2.46 -14.74 -15.08
CA GLN A 376 1.42 -14.00 -14.38
C GLN A 376 1.98 -12.74 -13.71
N ASP A 377 1.23 -11.65 -13.83
CA ASP A 377 1.57 -10.34 -13.28
C ASP A 377 1.50 -10.39 -11.75
N ILE A 378 2.52 -9.86 -11.09
CA ILE A 378 2.54 -9.76 -9.63
C ILE A 378 2.01 -8.40 -9.22
N ASP A 379 0.94 -8.44 -8.43
CA ASP A 379 0.40 -7.26 -7.74
C ASP A 379 1.15 -7.04 -6.42
N LEU A 380 1.74 -5.84 -6.26
CA LEU A 380 2.46 -5.46 -5.05
C LEU A 380 1.55 -5.26 -3.83
N ASP A 381 0.25 -5.07 -4.03
CA ASP A 381 -0.71 -4.98 -2.93
C ASP A 381 -0.94 -6.32 -2.23
N LEU A 382 -0.67 -7.43 -2.90
CA LEU A 382 -0.71 -8.78 -2.34
C LEU A 382 0.57 -9.17 -1.59
N ALA A 383 1.56 -8.27 -1.50
CA ALA A 383 2.78 -8.52 -0.75
C ALA A 383 2.47 -8.73 0.73
N GLN A 384 3.12 -9.73 1.34
CA GLN A 384 3.04 -9.97 2.79
C GLN A 384 3.53 -8.76 3.59
N TYR A 385 4.49 -8.02 3.02
CA TYR A 385 4.94 -6.74 3.51
C TYR A 385 5.27 -5.84 2.32
N LYS A 386 4.85 -4.58 2.34
CA LYS A 386 5.26 -3.54 1.40
C LYS A 386 5.56 -2.27 2.17
N HIS A 387 6.75 -1.72 1.96
CA HIS A 387 7.07 -0.41 2.50
C HIS A 387 6.14 0.67 1.92
N PHE A 388 5.61 1.57 2.76
CA PHE A 388 4.56 2.53 2.37
C PHE A 388 4.97 3.50 1.25
N THR A 389 6.27 3.73 1.05
CA THR A 389 6.80 4.60 -0.01
C THR A 389 6.76 3.96 -1.41
N ILE A 390 6.45 2.66 -1.50
CA ILE A 390 6.28 1.97 -2.78
C ILE A 390 4.87 2.24 -3.31
N SER A 391 4.77 2.57 -4.59
CA SER A 391 3.50 2.62 -5.32
C SER A 391 3.38 1.38 -6.20
N SER A 392 2.26 0.68 -6.08
CA SER A 392 2.03 -0.61 -6.75
C SER A 392 1.78 -0.45 -8.24
N HIS A 393 0.99 0.56 -8.61
CA HIS A 393 0.33 0.67 -9.91
C HIS A 393 0.64 1.98 -10.65
N SER A 394 1.29 2.95 -9.97
CA SER A 394 1.69 4.22 -10.54
C SER A 394 3.18 4.52 -10.40
N CYS A 395 3.74 5.10 -11.47
CA CYS A 395 5.07 5.69 -11.46
C CYS A 395 5.03 7.18 -11.80
N PRO A 396 5.81 8.02 -11.10
CA PRO A 396 6.03 9.40 -11.53
C PRO A 396 6.73 9.45 -12.89
N LEU A 397 6.39 10.48 -13.67
CA LEU A 397 6.99 10.78 -14.98
C LEU A 397 8.20 11.71 -14.89
#